data_AF-V7EXW6-F1
#
_entry.id   AF-V7EXW6-F1
#
_cell.length_a   1.000
_cell.length_b   1.000
_cell.length_c   1.000
_cell.angle_alpha   90.00
_cell.angle_beta   90.00
_cell.angle_gamma   90.00
#
_symmetry.space_group_name_H-M   'P 1'
#
loop_
_entity.id
_entity.type
_entity.pdbx_description
1 polymer ?
#
loop_
_entity_poly.entity_id
_entity_poly.type
_entity_poly.pdbx_seq_one_letter_code
_entity_poly.pdbx_strand_id
1 'polypeptide(L)'
;MLLALPHGLFLPSGASYQIDQGQKTTIAIQTSDQNGAYAATPLSADLVKAMKSGTNLNIGMESVTRKPVTIPVSLAGFTAAIDKLQALK
;
A
#
# COMPACT_ATOMS: atom_id res chain seq x y z
N MET A 1 -0.79 -5.08 -6.40
CA MET A 1 -1.51 -4.35 -5.35
C MET A 1 -1.83 -2.96 -5.87
N LEU A 2 -3.08 -2.52 -5.72
CA LEU A 2 -3.52 -1.16 -6.03
C LEU A 2 -3.82 -0.46 -4.69
N LEU A 3 -3.21 0.71 -4.48
CA LEU A 3 -3.47 1.58 -3.35
C LEU A 3 -4.42 2.69 -3.79
N ALA A 4 -5.59 2.76 -3.17
CA ALA A 4 -6.49 3.91 -3.27
C ALA A 4 -6.10 4.90 -2.18
N LEU A 5 -5.73 6.11 -2.58
CA LEU A 5 -5.20 7.16 -1.73
C LEU A 5 -6.19 8.33 -1.69
N PRO A 6 -6.32 9.06 -0.57
CA PRO A 6 -7.17 10.24 -0.50
C PRO A 6 -6.69 11.36 -1.44
N HIS A 7 -7.55 12.34 -1.70
CA HIS A 7 -7.13 13.58 -2.36
C HIS A 7 -6.25 14.46 -1.46
N GLY A 8 -5.73 15.55 -2.03
CA GLY A 8 -4.94 16.53 -1.27
C GLY A 8 -3.49 16.10 -1.05
N LEU A 9 -2.94 15.28 -1.95
CA LEU A 9 -1.57 14.78 -1.90
C LEU A 9 -0.64 15.57 -2.81
N PHE A 10 0.63 15.66 -2.42
CA PHE A 10 1.69 16.13 -3.29
C PHE A 10 2.16 14.99 -4.21
N LEU A 11 1.54 14.87 -5.40
CA LEU A 11 1.74 13.72 -6.27
C LEU A 11 3.20 13.38 -6.63
N PRO A 12 4.11 14.36 -6.87
CA PRO A 12 5.48 14.04 -7.22
C PRO A 12 6.30 13.33 -6.13
N SER A 13 5.87 13.32 -4.86
CA SER A 13 6.53 12.50 -3.83
C SER A 13 6.23 11.00 -3.97
N GLY A 14 5.19 10.65 -4.74
CA GLY A 14 4.65 9.30 -4.79
C GLY A 14 3.97 8.89 -3.47
N ALA A 15 3.65 7.60 -3.39
CA ALA A 15 3.21 6.92 -2.18
C ALA A 15 4.25 5.87 -1.78
N SER A 16 4.25 5.44 -0.54
CA SER A 16 5.17 4.43 -0.03
C SER A 16 4.43 3.34 0.71
N TYR A 17 4.98 2.13 0.69
CA TYR A 17 4.50 1.02 1.50
C TYR A 17 5.65 0.42 2.30
N GLN A 18 5.32 -0.07 3.49
CA GLN A 18 6.26 -0.73 4.41
C GLN A 18 5.48 -1.77 5.22
N ILE A 19 5.98 -3.00 5.28
CA ILE A 19 5.42 -4.02 6.18
C ILE A 19 6.11 -3.90 7.53
N ASP A 20 5.35 -3.60 8.58
CA ASP A 20 5.84 -3.32 9.93
C ASP A 20 7.04 -2.35 9.91
N GLN A 21 8.21 -2.77 10.39
CA GLN A 21 9.47 -2.00 10.36
C GLN A 21 10.43 -2.45 9.25
N GLY A 22 9.92 -3.16 8.24
CA GLY A 22 10.70 -3.66 7.11
C GLY A 22 11.11 -2.56 6.13
N GLN A 23 11.48 -2.94 4.91
CA GLN A 23 11.93 -1.97 3.91
C GLN A 23 10.77 -1.10 3.39
N LYS A 24 10.95 0.22 3.49
CA LYS A 24 10.04 1.20 2.89
C LYS A 24 10.34 1.33 1.40
N THR A 25 9.31 1.16 0.57
CA THR A 25 9.41 1.27 -0.89
C THR A 25 8.49 2.37 -1.38
N THR A 26 9.01 3.30 -2.17
CA THR A 26 8.22 4.38 -2.79
C THR A 26 7.81 3.97 -4.21
N ILE A 27 6.56 4.23 -4.55
CA ILE A 27 5.93 3.96 -5.85
C ILE A 27 5.27 5.24 -6.38
N ALA A 28 5.31 5.40 -7.69
CA ALA A 28 4.68 6.54 -8.33
C ALA A 28 3.15 6.46 -8.21
N ILE A 29 2.52 7.62 -8.00
CA ILE A 29 1.09 7.76 -8.26
C ILE A 29 0.92 7.84 -9.77
N GLN A 30 0.07 6.99 -10.32
CA GLN A 30 -0.08 6.82 -11.77
C GLN A 30 -1.27 7.59 -12.33
N THR A 31 -2.34 7.74 -11.55
CA THR A 31 -3.56 8.42 -11.97
C THR A 31 -4.40 8.88 -10.78
N SER A 32 -5.42 9.69 -11.03
CA SER A 32 -6.41 10.14 -10.05
C SER A 32 -7.77 10.36 -10.70
N ASP A 33 -8.85 10.14 -9.95
CA ASP A 33 -10.22 10.41 -10.35
C ASP A 33 -11.04 11.04 -9.21
N GLN A 34 -12.38 11.02 -9.33
CA GLN A 34 -13.30 11.55 -8.31
C GLN A 34 -13.23 10.83 -6.95
N ASN A 35 -12.69 9.61 -6.89
CA ASN A 35 -12.61 8.78 -5.69
C ASN A 35 -11.23 8.83 -5.01
N GLY A 36 -10.18 9.28 -5.71
CA GLY A 36 -8.86 9.43 -5.10
C GLY A 36 -7.71 9.44 -6.09
N ALA A 37 -6.52 9.19 -5.56
CA ALA A 37 -5.30 8.95 -6.32
C ALA A 37 -4.88 7.49 -6.22
N TYR A 38 -4.19 6.98 -7.25
CA TYR A 38 -3.90 5.56 -7.37
C TYR A 38 -2.43 5.28 -7.65
N ALA A 39 -1.84 4.45 -6.79
CA ALA A 39 -0.50 3.90 -6.98
C ALA A 39 -0.59 2.38 -7.02
N ALA A 40 0.15 1.75 -7.92
CA ALA A 40 0.14 0.30 -8.07
C ALA A 40 1.56 -0.23 -8.10
N THR A 41 1.70 -1.44 -7.58
CA THR A 41 2.94 -2.22 -7.64
C THR A 41 2.58 -3.68 -7.86
N PRO A 42 3.39 -4.46 -8.60
CA PRO A 42 3.22 -5.90 -8.68
C PRO A 42 3.15 -6.52 -7.27
N LEU A 43 2.21 -7.44 -7.07
CA LEU A 43 2.15 -8.20 -5.84
C LEU A 43 3.10 -9.41 -5.98
N SER A 44 4.39 -9.18 -5.78
CA SER A 44 5.43 -10.23 -5.89
C SER A 44 5.28 -11.30 -4.81
N ALA A 45 5.85 -12.48 -5.04
CA ALA A 45 5.85 -13.57 -4.06
C ALA A 45 6.48 -13.14 -2.72
N ASP A 46 7.56 -12.34 -2.77
CA ASP A 46 8.23 -11.81 -1.58
C ASP A 46 7.34 -10.83 -0.81
N LEU A 47 6.60 -9.95 -1.52
CA LEU A 47 5.68 -9.03 -0.88
C LEU A 47 4.50 -9.77 -0.24
N VAL A 48 3.94 -10.78 -0.91
CA VAL A 48 2.90 -11.64 -0.32
C VAL A 48 3.42 -12.33 0.93
N LYS A 49 4.63 -12.90 0.86
CA LYS A 49 5.27 -13.57 2.01
C LYS A 49 5.44 -12.60 3.18
N ALA A 50 5.94 -11.39 2.93
CA ALA A 50 6.09 -10.36 3.95
C ALA A 50 4.74 -9.96 4.56
N MET A 51 3.70 -9.76 3.73
CA MET A 51 2.36 -9.44 4.20
C MET A 51 1.71 -10.58 5.00
N LYS A 52 1.99 -11.85 4.67
CA LYS A 52 1.51 -13.01 5.44
C LYS A 52 2.16 -13.12 6.82
N SER A 53 3.43 -12.72 6.95
CA SER A 53 4.15 -12.74 8.22
C SER A 53 3.98 -11.46 9.04
N GLY A 54 3.54 -10.37 8.41
CA GLY A 54 3.47 -9.05 9.01
C GLY A 54 2.16 -8.77 9.73
N THR A 55 2.16 -7.67 10.48
CA THR A 55 1.01 -7.19 11.25
C THR A 55 0.35 -5.98 10.62
N ASN A 56 1.14 -5.05 10.09
CA ASN A 56 0.66 -3.82 9.48
C ASN A 56 1.34 -3.55 8.14
N LEU A 57 0.55 -3.11 7.17
CA LEU A 57 0.99 -2.45 5.95
C LEU A 57 0.87 -0.94 6.17
N ASN A 58 2.01 -0.27 6.35
CA ASN A 58 2.09 1.17 6.54
C ASN A 58 2.16 1.88 5.19
N ILE A 59 1.14 2.68 4.86
CA ILE A 59 1.09 3.48 3.64
C ILE A 59 1.48 4.92 3.95
N GLY A 60 2.62 5.38 3.40
CA GLY A 60 3.14 6.73 3.62
C GLY A 60 2.98 7.64 2.41
N MET A 61 2.70 8.92 2.62
CA MET A 61 2.48 9.92 1.59
C MET A 61 2.76 11.34 2.10
N GLU A 62 2.78 12.33 1.20
CA GLU A 62 2.82 13.76 1.57
C GLU A 62 1.52 14.45 1.19
N SER A 63 1.00 15.30 2.07
CA SER A 63 -0.07 16.24 1.73
C SER A 63 0.43 17.30 0.74
N VAL A 64 -0.48 18.07 0.13
CA VAL A 64 -0.14 19.25 -0.68
C VAL A 64 0.70 20.29 0.06
N THR A 65 0.63 20.32 1.40
CA THR A 65 1.46 21.19 2.26
C THR A 65 2.78 20.53 2.68
N ARG A 66 3.17 19.43 2.03
CA ARG A 66 4.39 18.66 2.30
C ARG A 66 4.46 18.06 3.69
N LYS A 67 3.32 17.89 4.37
CA LYS A 67 3.27 17.21 5.66
C LYS A 67 3.25 15.70 5.43
N PRO A 68 4.14 14.93 6.06
CA PRO A 68 4.11 13.48 5.96
C PRO A 68 2.87 12.93 6.65
N VAL A 69 2.24 11.94 6.01
CA VAL A 69 1.08 11.20 6.53
C VAL A 69 1.37 9.71 6.37
N THR A 70 1.10 8.93 7.41
CA THR A 70 1.20 7.47 7.37
C THR A 70 -0.10 6.86 7.86
N ILE A 71 -0.67 5.96 7.06
CA ILE A 71 -1.89 5.23 7.39
C ILE A 71 -1.52 3.75 7.61
N PRO A 72 -1.68 3.21 8.83
CA PRO A 72 -1.49 1.78 9.07
C PRO A 72 -2.72 0.99 8.60
N VAL A 73 -2.49 -0.04 7.82
CA VAL A 73 -3.51 -1.01 7.41
C VAL A 73 -3.22 -2.34 8.10
N SER A 74 -4.17 -2.86 8.88
CA SER A 74 -3.99 -4.16 9.53
C SER A 74 -3.93 -5.29 8.50
N LEU A 75 -2.99 -6.22 8.70
CA LEU A 75 -2.86 -7.45 7.93
C LEU A 75 -3.60 -8.64 8.58
N ALA A 76 -4.38 -8.39 9.64
CA ALA A 76 -5.19 -9.42 10.26
C ALA A 76 -6.14 -10.06 9.22
N GLY A 77 -6.09 -11.39 9.11
CA GLY A 77 -6.88 -12.16 8.15
C GLY A 77 -6.34 -12.20 6.71
N PHE A 78 -5.28 -11.45 6.37
CA PHE A 78 -4.71 -11.42 5.03
C PHE A 78 -4.27 -12.80 4.54
N THR A 79 -3.57 -13.56 5.39
CA THR A 79 -3.08 -14.91 5.07
C THR A 79 -4.24 -15.84 4.71
N ALA A 80 -5.27 -15.92 5.56
CA ALA A 80 -6.44 -16.75 5.31
C ALA A 80 -7.17 -16.37 4.02
N ALA A 81 -7.29 -15.07 3.73
CA ALA A 81 -7.94 -14.57 2.52
C ALA A 81 -7.16 -14.95 1.24
N ILE A 82 -5.83 -14.76 1.24
CA ILE A 82 -4.98 -15.11 0.08
C ILE A 82 -4.92 -16.62 -0.13
N ASP A 83 -4.79 -17.42 0.92
CA ASP A 83 -4.76 -18.89 0.80
C ASP A 83 -6.08 -19.40 0.20
N LYS A 84 -7.21 -18.86 0.66
CA LYS A 84 -8.53 -19.19 0.09
C LYS A 84 -8.64 -18.76 -1.38
N LEU A 85 -8.14 -17.57 -1.73
CA LEU A 85 -8.16 -17.10 -3.12
C LEU A 85 -7.29 -17.98 -4.05
N GLN A 86 -6.16 -18.47 -3.55
CA GLN A 86 -5.28 -19.37 -4.31
C GLN A 86 -5.92 -20.75 -4.52
N ALA A 87 -6.69 -21.25 -3.56
CA ALA A 87 -7.42 -22.52 -3.66
C ALA A 87 -8.64 -22.48 -4.60
N LEU A 88 -9.09 -21.29 -5.02
CA LEU A 88 -10.19 -21.10 -5.98
C LEU A 88 -9.72 -21.12 -7.45
N LYS A 89 -8.41 -21.22 -7.69
CA LYS A 89 -7.84 -21.41 -9.04
C LYS A 89 -7.88 -22.87 -9.43
#